data_AF-A0A1V4XP83-F1
#
_entry.id   AF-A0A1V4XP83-F1
#
_cell.length_a   1.000
_cell.length_b   1.000
_cell.length_c   1.000
_cell.angle_alpha   90.00
_cell.angle_beta   90.00
_cell.angle_gamma   90.00
#
_symmetry.space_group_name_H-M   'P 1'
#
loop_
_entity.id
_entity.type
_entity.pdbx_description
1 polymer ?
#
loop_
_entity_poly.entity_id
_entity_poly.type
_entity_poly.pdbx_seq_one_letter_code
_entity_poly.pdbx_strand_id
1 'polypeptide(L)' 'MLGVTRESINKELKTLKDKGLVETSRNNIIIRDIDRLRRRSR' A
#
# COMPACT_ATOMS: atom_id res chain seq x y z
N MET A 1 9.78 -4.94 13.85
CA MET A 1 8.31 -4.91 13.62
C MET A 1 7.89 -3.46 13.52
N LEU A 2 7.13 -3.08 12.49
CA LEU A 2 6.55 -1.73 12.41
C LEU A 2 5.58 -1.60 13.59
N GLY A 3 5.79 -0.61 14.47
CA GLY A 3 4.96 -0.35 15.67
C GLY A 3 3.56 0.19 15.33
N VAL A 4 2.88 -0.42 14.37
CA VAL A 4 1.60 0.02 13.80
C VAL A 4 0.60 -1.12 13.84
N THR A 5 -0.68 -0.80 14.04
CA THR A 5 -1.73 -1.81 14.11
C THR A 5 -2.01 -2.41 12.73
N ARG A 6 -2.49 -3.66 12.72
CA ARG A 6 -2.94 -4.34 11.48
C ARG A 6 -4.03 -3.54 10.77
N GLU A 7 -4.90 -2.87 11.52
CA GLU A 7 -5.96 -2.02 10.99
C GLU A 7 -5.40 -0.81 10.25
N SER A 8 -4.40 -0.12 10.83
CA SER A 8 -3.74 1.01 10.16
C SER A 8 -3.07 0.58 8.86
N ILE A 9 -2.42 -0.59 8.83
CA ILE A 9 -1.83 -1.15 7.60
C ILE A 9 -2.92 -1.43 6.56
N ASN A 10 -4.00 -2.12 6.95
CA ASN A 10 -5.09 -2.46 6.05
C ASN A 10 -5.79 -1.21 5.48
N LYS A 11 -5.95 -0.18 6.31
CA LYS A 11 -6.52 1.11 5.88
C LYS A 11 -5.65 1.75 4.80
N GLU A 12 -4.33 1.80 5.00
CA GLU A 12 -3.44 2.37 3.98
C GLU A 12 -3.37 1.52 2.71
N LEU A 13 -3.30 0.19 2.82
CA LEU A 13 -3.35 -0.69 1.65
C LEU A 13 -4.63 -0.50 0.83
N LYS A 14 -5.77 -0.29 1.51
CA LYS A 14 -7.04 0.05 0.85
C LYS A 14 -6.93 1.39 0.11
N THR A 15 -6.38 2.43 0.76
CA THR A 15 -6.18 3.74 0.13
C THR A 15 -5.24 3.68 -1.08
N LEU A 16 -4.16 2.91 -1.00
CA LEU A 16 -3.22 2.71 -2.12
C LEU A 16 -3.89 1.97 -3.28
N LYS A 17 -4.73 0.97 -2.98
CA LYS A 17 -5.51 0.23 -3.98
C LYS A 17 -6.54 1.10 -4.67
N ASP A 18 -7.29 1.89 -3.90
CA ASP A 18 -8.32 2.79 -4.42
C ASP A 18 -7.74 3.86 -5.38
N LYS A 19 -6.53 4.32 -5.08
CA LYS A 19 -5.77 5.25 -5.94
C LYS A 19 -5.11 4.59 -7.16
N GLY A 20 -5.27 3.27 -7.34
CA GLY A 20 -4.65 2.50 -8.43
C GLY A 20 -3.13 2.38 -8.31
N LEU A 21 -2.54 2.66 -7.15
CA LEU A 21 -1.08 2.63 -6.94
C LEU A 21 -0.56 1.21 -6.74
N VAL A 22 -1.39 0.35 -6.12
CA VAL A 22 -1.07 -1.05 -5.86
C VAL A 22 -2.27 -1.93 -6.16
N GLU A 23 -1.99 -3.17 -6.53
CA GLU A 23 -2.96 -4.25 -6.56
C GLU A 23 -2.62 -5.24 -5.45
N THR A 24 -3.64 -5.73 -4.75
CA THR A 24 -3.47 -6.65 -3.62
C THR A 24 -4.13 -7.99 -3.95
N SER A 25 -3.35 -9.05 -3.78
CA SER A 25 -3.78 -10.45 -3.78
C SER A 25 -3.54 -11.05 -2.40
N ARG A 26 -4.14 -12.20 -2.10
CA ARG A 26 -4.15 -12.82 -0.75
C ARG A 26 -2.81 -12.77 0.00
N ASN A 27 -1.70 -13.02 -0.71
CA ASN A 27 -0.36 -13.01 -0.11
C ASN A 27 0.66 -12.17 -0.91
N ASN A 28 0.20 -11.42 -1.91
CA ASN A 28 1.07 -10.69 -2.85
C ASN A 28 0.57 -9.26 -3.04
N ILE A 29 1.49 -8.32 -3.18
CA ILE A 29 1.19 -6.92 -3.52
C ILE A 29 1.96 -6.57 -4.79
N ILE A 30 1.25 -6.11 -5.80
CA ILE A 30 1.82 -5.68 -7.08
C ILE A 30 1.80 -4.16 -7.10
N ILE A 31 2.96 -3.53 -7.30
CA ILE A 31 3.05 -2.08 -7.42
C ILE A 31 2.78 -1.72 -8.89
N ARG A 32 1.75 -0.91 -9.14
CA ARG A 32 1.38 -0.44 -10.48
C ARG A 32 2.20 0.80 -10.89
N ASP A 33 2.49 1.67 -9.93
CA ASP A 33 3.24 2.92 -10.15
C ASP A 33 4.26 3.15 -9.02
N ILE A 34 5.52 2.81 -9.29
CA ILE A 34 6.62 2.92 -8.33
C ILE A 34 7.04 4.38 -8.08
N ASP A 35 6.88 5.26 -9.07
CA ASP A 35 7.31 6.67 -8.96
C ASP A 35 6.39 7.41 -8.00
N ARG A 36 5.07 7.26 -8.18
CA ARG A 36 4.07 7.82 -7.27
C ARG A 36 4.17 7.23 -5.86
N LEU A 37 4.49 5.95 -5.73
CA LEU A 37 4.64 5.31 -4.43
C LEU A 37 5.87 5.85 -3.68
N ARG A 38 7.00 6.04 -4.38
CA ARG A 38 8.23 6.62 -3.81
C ARG A 38 8.03 8.05 -3.31
N ARG A 39 7.31 8.89 -4.05
CA ARG A 39 7.01 10.26 -3.62
C ARG A 39 6.25 10.33 -2.31
N ARG A 40 5.40 9.33 -2.03
CA ARG A 40 4.58 9.25 -0.80
C ARG A 40 5.32 8.60 0.38
N SER A 41 6.35 7.81 0.10
CA SER A 41 7.14 7.11 1.12
C SER A 41 8.27 7.97 1.71
N ARG A 42 8.38 9.23 1.26
CA ARG A 42 9.35 10.21 1.73
C ARG A 42 8.74 11.05 2.84
#